data_AF-A0A9D9S2I8-F1
#
_entry.id   AF-A0A9D9S2I8-F1
#
_cell.length_a   1.000
_cell.length_b   1.000
_cell.length_c   1.000
_cell.angle_alpha   90.00
_cell.angle_beta   90.00
_cell.angle_gamma   90.00
#
_symmetry.space_group_name_H-M   'P 1'
#
loop_
_entity.id
_entity.type
_entity.pdbx_description
1 polymer ?
#
loop_
_entity_poly.entity_id
_entity_poly.type
_entity_poly.pdbx_seq_one_letter_code
_entity_poly.pdbx_strand_id
1 'polypeptide(L)'
;MPPELITGHKLIDIEHQFLISSIANLRRVCIDHVNLKDCSGCSAERQQTCETDLVSMLGDVFAFILDHFQTEETVMRDSLLLMGDRDVCEAHMEDHAAISSAVQKIVSSLDHRQVVSQIRDLDALLARWVTNHIALHDLMLSRWIAREDSFLPK
;
A
#
# COMPACT_ATOMS: atom_id res chain seq x y z
N MET A 1 -2.90 8.64 11.03
CA MET A 1 -2.94 7.17 10.97
C MET A 1 -3.70 6.66 12.19
N PRO A 2 -4.52 5.61 12.09
CA PRO A 2 -5.12 4.96 13.26
C PRO A 2 -4.02 4.52 14.25
N PRO A 3 -4.19 4.70 15.57
CA PRO A 3 -3.17 4.35 16.57
C PRO A 3 -2.69 2.89 16.49
N GLU A 4 -3.57 1.97 16.10
CA GLU A 4 -3.30 0.55 15.94
C GLU A 4 -2.35 0.20 14.78
N LEU A 5 -2.14 1.13 13.84
CA LEU A 5 -1.22 0.96 12.71
C LEU A 5 0.14 1.63 12.96
N ILE A 6 0.34 2.24 14.13
CA ILE A 6 1.62 2.84 14.51
C ILE A 6 2.57 1.73 14.93
N THR A 7 3.63 1.53 14.17
CA THR A 7 4.66 0.52 14.40
C THR A 7 5.66 0.93 15.47
N GLY A 8 5.87 2.24 15.63
CA GLY A 8 6.89 2.81 16.50
C GLY A 8 8.24 3.02 15.79
N HIS A 9 8.40 2.49 14.57
CA HIS A 9 9.56 2.76 13.74
C HIS A 9 9.29 3.97 12.83
N LYS A 10 9.99 5.09 13.10
CA LYS A 10 9.67 6.41 12.54
C LYS A 10 9.60 6.44 11.01
N LEU A 11 10.53 5.78 10.32
CA LEU A 11 10.55 5.77 8.85
C LEU A 11 9.35 5.01 8.28
N ILE A 12 9.09 3.80 8.81
CA ILE A 12 7.98 2.94 8.41
C ILE A 12 6.64 3.65 8.67
N ASP A 13 6.47 4.29 9.83
CA ASP A 13 5.26 5.03 10.15
C ASP A 13 5.01 6.24 9.22
N ILE A 14 6.07 6.90 8.76
CA ILE A 14 5.96 7.98 7.75
C ILE A 14 5.50 7.40 6.41
N GLU A 15 6.06 6.25 6.02
CA GLU A 15 5.71 5.59 4.76
C GLU A 15 4.26 5.07 4.77
N HIS A 16 3.83 4.44 5.86
CA HIS A 16 2.42 4.06 6.07
C HIS A 16 1.47 5.25 5.98
N GLN A 17 1.85 6.39 6.58
CA GLN A 17 1.03 7.59 6.51
C GLN A 17 0.92 8.12 5.08
N PHE A 18 1.97 7.98 4.27
CA PHE A 18 1.91 8.31 2.84
C PHE A 18 0.97 7.36 2.10
N LEU A 19 1.08 6.03 2.29
CA LEU A 19 0.18 5.04 1.67
C LEU A 19 -1.28 5.30 1.98
N ILE A 20 -1.61 5.55 3.25
CA ILE A 20 -2.99 5.87 3.67
C ILE A 20 -3.50 7.16 3.01
N SER A 21 -2.63 8.16 2.87
CA SER A 21 -3.00 9.42 2.21
C SER A 21 -3.23 9.23 0.72
N SER A 22 -2.42 8.38 0.08
CA SER A 22 -2.57 8.00 -1.32
C SER A 22 -3.88 7.26 -1.58
N ILE A 23 -4.27 6.32 -0.70
CA ILE A 23 -5.60 5.67 -0.77
C ILE A 23 -6.72 6.71 -0.63
N ALA A 24 -6.57 7.69 0.27
CA ALA A 24 -7.55 8.77 0.38
C ALA A 24 -7.61 9.67 -0.87
N ASN A 25 -6.49 9.86 -1.57
CA ASN A 25 -6.44 10.60 -2.83
C ASN A 25 -7.10 9.84 -3.98
N LEU A 26 -6.95 8.51 -4.04
CA LEU A 26 -7.60 7.65 -5.03
C LEU A 26 -9.12 7.88 -5.06
N ARG A 27 -9.73 8.00 -3.89
CA ARG A 27 -11.17 8.28 -3.71
C ARG A 27 -11.61 9.61 -4.31
N ARG A 28 -10.69 10.56 -4.52
CA ARG A 28 -10.97 11.91 -5.05
C ARG A 28 -10.84 12.01 -6.56
N VAL A 29 -10.28 11.00 -7.23
CA VAL A 29 -10.13 10.97 -8.70
C VAL A 29 -11.49 11.04 -9.40
N CYS A 30 -12.50 10.40 -8.81
CA CYS A 30 -13.87 10.47 -9.29
C CYS A 30 -14.71 11.35 -8.36
N ILE A 31 -15.63 12.14 -8.95
CA ILE A 31 -16.55 13.00 -8.21
C ILE A 31 -17.43 12.23 -7.21
N ASP A 32 -17.81 10.99 -7.56
CA ASP A 32 -18.59 10.12 -6.69
C ASP A 32 -18.40 8.65 -7.07
N HIS A 33 -17.23 8.09 -6.72
CA HIS A 33 -16.97 6.66 -6.92
C HIS A 33 -17.85 5.77 -6.03
N VAL A 34 -18.60 6.30 -5.06
CA VAL A 34 -19.40 5.48 -4.14
C VAL A 34 -20.78 5.22 -4.73
N ASN A 35 -21.47 6.25 -5.22
CA ASN A 35 -22.86 6.12 -5.66
C ASN A 35 -23.04 5.96 -7.17
N LEU A 36 -22.07 6.37 -7.99
CA LEU A 36 -22.19 6.20 -9.44
C LEU A 36 -22.14 4.72 -9.82
N LYS A 37 -23.09 4.24 -10.63
CA LYS A 37 -23.04 2.84 -11.10
C LYS A 37 -21.77 2.58 -11.92
N ASP A 38 -21.51 3.47 -12.86
CA ASP A 38 -20.41 3.43 -13.82
C ASP A 38 -20.14 4.87 -14.34
N CYS A 39 -19.27 4.98 -15.34
CA CYS A 39 -18.87 6.27 -15.92
C CYS A 39 -19.84 6.79 -17.01
N SER A 40 -20.92 6.08 -17.36
CA SER A 40 -21.74 6.39 -18.56
C SER A 40 -22.49 7.72 -18.47
N GLY A 41 -22.74 8.20 -17.24
CA GLY A 41 -23.38 9.50 -17.00
C GLY A 41 -22.41 10.70 -17.08
N CYS A 42 -21.11 10.46 -17.19
CA CYS A 42 -20.10 11.50 -17.30
C CYS A 42 -19.84 11.89 -18.77
N SER A 43 -19.40 13.13 -19.01
CA SER A 43 -18.92 13.54 -20.32
C SER A 43 -17.63 12.79 -20.70
N ALA A 44 -17.35 12.68 -22.00
CA ALA A 44 -16.12 12.06 -22.49
C ALA A 44 -14.86 12.75 -21.96
N GLU A 45 -14.88 14.08 -21.88
CA GLU A 45 -13.79 14.87 -21.27
C GLU A 45 -13.57 14.46 -19.81
N ARG A 46 -14.65 14.34 -19.01
CA ARG A 46 -14.55 13.93 -17.60
C ARG A 46 -14.00 12.51 -17.47
N GLN A 47 -14.47 11.58 -18.29
CA GLN A 47 -13.98 10.20 -18.29
C GLN A 47 -12.48 10.15 -18.56
N GLN A 48 -12.00 10.90 -19.56
CA GLN A 48 -10.59 10.97 -19.92
C GLN A 48 -9.74 11.63 -18.83
N THR A 49 -10.24 12.69 -18.18
CA THR A 49 -9.55 13.33 -17.05
C THR A 49 -9.42 12.35 -15.88
N CYS A 50 -10.50 11.70 -15.47
CA CYS A 50 -10.46 10.75 -14.36
C CYS A 50 -9.56 9.55 -14.66
N GLU A 51 -9.53 9.05 -15.90
CA GLU A 51 -8.60 7.98 -16.31
C GLU A 51 -7.15 8.45 -16.22
N THR A 52 -6.83 9.63 -16.77
CA THR A 52 -5.47 10.20 -16.73
C THR A 52 -5.00 10.40 -15.29
N ASP A 53 -5.85 10.98 -14.44
CA ASP A 53 -5.56 11.21 -13.03
C ASP A 53 -5.36 9.88 -12.28
N LEU A 54 -6.17 8.87 -12.59
CA LEU A 54 -6.03 7.52 -12.02
C LEU A 54 -4.70 6.89 -12.41
N VAL A 55 -4.34 6.91 -13.70
CA VAL A 55 -3.09 6.34 -14.22
C VAL A 55 -1.88 7.04 -13.59
N SER A 56 -1.88 8.37 -13.53
CA SER A 56 -0.78 9.13 -12.93
C SER A 56 -0.61 8.78 -11.46
N MET A 57 -1.71 8.78 -10.70
CA MET A 57 -1.67 8.47 -9.27
C MET A 57 -1.20 7.03 -9.03
N LEU A 58 -1.64 6.08 -9.84
CA LEU A 58 -1.22 4.68 -9.70
C LEU A 58 0.27 4.50 -9.98
N GLY A 59 0.84 5.24 -10.93
CA GLY A 59 2.29 5.23 -11.15
C GLY A 59 3.06 5.65 -9.90
N ASP A 60 2.68 6.78 -9.31
CA ASP A 60 3.34 7.33 -8.12
C ASP A 60 3.18 6.40 -6.90
N VAL A 61 1.96 5.91 -6.67
CA VAL A 61 1.66 5.02 -5.55
C VAL A 61 2.37 3.69 -5.69
N PHE A 62 2.42 3.13 -6.90
CA PHE A 62 3.06 1.84 -7.13
C PHE A 62 4.58 1.91 -6.98
N ALA A 63 5.21 2.96 -7.51
CA ALA A 63 6.62 3.22 -7.27
C ALA A 63 6.93 3.32 -5.77
N PHE A 64 6.11 4.10 -5.05
CA PHE A 64 6.26 4.24 -3.61
C PHE A 64 6.09 2.93 -2.83
N ILE A 65 5.09 2.10 -3.17
CA ILE A 65 4.86 0.80 -2.51
C ILE A 65 6.09 -0.10 -2.67
N LEU A 66 6.68 -0.15 -3.88
CA LEU A 66 7.87 -0.96 -4.12
C LEU A 66 9.10 -0.45 -3.35
N ASP A 67 9.25 0.87 -3.23
CA ASP A 67 10.33 1.46 -2.43
C ASP A 67 10.13 1.17 -0.94
N HIS A 68 8.90 1.26 -0.43
CA HIS A 68 8.54 0.88 0.95
C HIS A 68 8.88 -0.59 1.26
N PHE A 69 8.55 -1.52 0.36
CA PHE A 69 8.93 -2.93 0.52
C PHE A 69 10.44 -3.12 0.60
N GLN A 70 11.20 -2.40 -0.23
CA GLN A 70 12.66 -2.44 -0.17
C GLN A 70 13.20 -1.89 1.15
N THR A 71 12.59 -0.83 1.69
CA THR A 71 12.92 -0.30 3.02
C THR A 71 12.74 -1.39 4.07
N GLU A 72 11.58 -2.04 4.13
CA GLU A 72 11.28 -3.05 5.15
C GLU A 72 12.11 -4.32 5.00
N GLU A 73 12.33 -4.79 3.76
CA GLU A 73 13.20 -5.94 3.50
C GLU A 73 14.65 -5.67 3.86
N THR A 74 15.12 -4.43 3.69
CA THR A 74 16.44 -4.01 4.17
C THR A 74 16.48 -4.01 5.69
N VAL A 75 15.46 -3.47 6.35
CA VAL A 75 15.35 -3.48 7.82
C VAL A 75 15.29 -4.90 8.38
N MET A 76 14.56 -5.83 7.74
CA MET A 76 14.53 -7.25 8.10
C MET A 76 15.91 -7.92 8.02
N ARG A 77 16.69 -7.56 7.00
CA ARG A 77 18.05 -8.08 6.81
C ARG A 77 19.01 -7.51 7.84
N ASP A 78 18.96 -6.21 8.06
CA ASP A 78 19.92 -5.48 8.89
C ASP A 78 19.68 -5.73 10.40
N SER A 79 18.45 -6.03 10.79
CA SER A 79 18.09 -6.43 12.17
C SER A 79 18.33 -7.92 12.48
N LEU A 80 19.01 -8.65 11.59
CA LEU A 80 19.26 -10.10 11.70
C LEU A 80 18.00 -10.96 11.86
N LEU A 81 16.78 -10.41 11.68
CA LEU A 81 15.53 -11.15 11.77
C LEU A 81 15.54 -12.33 10.78
N LEU A 82 16.09 -12.12 9.58
CA LEU A 82 16.22 -13.18 8.58
C LEU A 82 17.06 -14.38 9.06
N MET A 83 18.01 -14.17 9.99
CA MET A 83 18.80 -15.25 10.59
C MET A 83 18.09 -15.88 11.80
N GLY A 84 17.23 -15.12 12.48
CA GLY A 84 16.47 -15.55 13.65
C GLY A 84 15.20 -16.33 13.31
N ASP A 85 14.44 -15.87 12.31
CA ASP A 85 13.18 -16.46 11.87
C ASP A 85 12.97 -16.21 10.36
N ARG A 86 13.53 -17.11 9.56
CA ARG A 86 13.50 -17.00 8.10
C ARG A 86 12.08 -17.14 7.53
N ASP A 87 11.28 -18.05 8.07
CA ASP A 87 9.93 -18.33 7.56
C ASP A 87 9.04 -17.10 7.69
N VAL A 88 9.21 -16.34 8.77
CA VAL A 88 8.53 -15.06 8.98
C VAL A 88 8.91 -14.01 7.94
N CYS A 89 10.19 -13.87 7.62
CA CYS A 89 10.64 -12.95 6.57
C CYS A 89 10.16 -13.39 5.17
N GLU A 90 10.17 -14.69 4.88
CA GLU A 90 9.67 -15.22 3.61
C GLU A 90 8.18 -14.95 3.45
N ALA A 91 7.37 -15.21 4.49
CA ALA A 91 5.95 -14.88 4.47
C ALA A 91 5.68 -13.38 4.25
N HIS A 92 6.52 -12.51 4.84
CA HIS A 92 6.44 -11.06 4.64
C HIS A 92 6.69 -10.68 3.17
N MET A 93 7.82 -11.15 2.59
CA MET A 93 8.15 -10.89 1.18
C MET A 93 7.15 -11.49 0.20
N GLU A 94 6.55 -12.64 0.54
CA GLU A 94 5.49 -13.25 -0.27
C GLU A 94 4.22 -12.38 -0.30
N ASP A 95 3.85 -11.77 0.82
CA ASP A 95 2.70 -10.85 0.86
C ASP A 95 2.97 -9.57 0.04
N HIS A 96 4.20 -9.03 0.08
CA HIS A 96 4.65 -7.95 -0.83
C HIS A 96 4.46 -8.33 -2.30
N ALA A 97 4.98 -9.50 -2.70
CA ALA A 97 4.87 -9.97 -4.07
C ALA A 97 3.40 -10.18 -4.50
N ALA A 98 2.56 -10.70 -3.58
CA ALA A 98 1.15 -10.95 -3.83
C ALA A 98 0.37 -9.65 -4.09
N ILE A 99 0.54 -8.63 -3.24
CA ILE A 99 -0.13 -7.34 -3.44
C ILE A 99 0.39 -6.61 -4.68
N SER A 100 1.71 -6.64 -4.94
CA SER A 100 2.26 -6.07 -6.17
C SER A 100 1.64 -6.68 -7.42
N SER A 101 1.49 -8.02 -7.45
CA SER A 101 0.85 -8.71 -8.56
C SER A 101 -0.64 -8.34 -8.69
N ALA A 102 -1.36 -8.23 -7.58
CA ALA A 102 -2.78 -7.86 -7.59
C ALA A 102 -2.99 -6.43 -8.11
N VAL A 103 -2.16 -5.47 -7.67
CA VAL A 103 -2.20 -4.09 -8.15
C VAL A 103 -1.84 -4.00 -9.63
N GLN A 104 -0.78 -4.68 -10.08
CA GLN A 104 -0.39 -4.71 -11.50
C GLN A 104 -1.51 -5.24 -12.40
N LYS A 105 -2.24 -6.27 -11.97
CA LYS A 105 -3.40 -6.78 -12.73
C LYS A 105 -4.47 -5.71 -12.91
N ILE A 106 -4.82 -4.98 -11.85
CA ILE A 106 -5.81 -3.90 -11.96
C ILE A 106 -5.30 -2.79 -12.89
N VAL A 107 -4.06 -2.34 -12.70
CA VAL A 107 -3.42 -1.31 -13.55
C VAL A 107 -3.40 -1.73 -15.03
N SER A 108 -3.11 -2.99 -15.32
CA SER A 108 -3.08 -3.52 -16.70
C SER A 108 -4.47 -3.59 -17.37
N SER A 109 -5.53 -3.47 -16.58
CA SER A 109 -6.93 -3.55 -17.02
C SER A 109 -7.66 -2.21 -17.01
N LEU A 110 -6.93 -1.09 -16.82
CA LEU A 110 -7.52 0.25 -16.76
C LEU A 110 -8.28 0.60 -18.05
N ASP A 111 -9.43 1.26 -17.87
CA ASP A 111 -10.37 1.62 -18.95
C ASP A 111 -11.18 2.85 -18.49
N HIS A 112 -11.12 3.95 -19.24
CA HIS A 112 -11.91 5.17 -19.01
C HIS A 112 -13.40 4.94 -18.73
N ARG A 113 -14.01 3.86 -19.24
CA ARG A 113 -15.43 3.53 -19.00
C ARG A 113 -15.68 2.86 -17.65
N GLN A 114 -14.62 2.38 -17.00
CA GLN A 114 -14.65 1.58 -15.78
C GLN A 114 -13.89 2.24 -14.62
N VAL A 115 -13.51 3.53 -14.73
CA VAL A 115 -12.76 4.23 -13.68
C VAL A 115 -13.45 4.14 -12.31
N VAL A 116 -14.78 4.22 -12.26
CA VAL A 116 -15.54 4.09 -11.00
C VAL A 116 -15.34 2.71 -10.35
N SER A 117 -15.47 1.62 -11.10
CA SER A 117 -15.28 0.26 -10.57
C SER A 117 -13.81 0.02 -10.21
N GLN A 118 -12.88 0.49 -11.04
CA GLN A 118 -11.45 0.38 -10.81
C GLN A 118 -11.00 1.10 -9.53
N ILE A 119 -11.51 2.31 -9.27
CA ILE A 119 -11.27 3.03 -8.01
C ILE A 119 -11.75 2.21 -6.81
N ARG A 120 -12.94 1.60 -6.89
CA ARG A 120 -13.48 0.78 -5.79
C ARG A 120 -12.64 -0.47 -5.54
N ASP A 121 -12.25 -1.16 -6.61
CA ASP A 121 -11.47 -2.39 -6.52
C ASP A 121 -10.09 -2.11 -5.92
N LEU A 122 -9.43 -1.04 -6.36
CA LEU A 122 -8.16 -0.57 -5.81
C LEU A 122 -8.29 -0.11 -4.37
N ASP A 123 -9.29 0.71 -4.05
CA ASP A 123 -9.51 1.20 -2.68
C ASP A 123 -9.72 0.05 -1.70
N ALA A 124 -10.60 -0.89 -2.07
CA ALA A 124 -10.93 -2.03 -1.23
C ALA A 124 -9.73 -3.00 -1.09
N LEU A 125 -8.94 -3.19 -2.15
CA LEU A 125 -7.72 -3.99 -2.11
C LEU A 125 -6.68 -3.36 -1.17
N LEU A 126 -6.32 -2.10 -1.42
CA LEU A 126 -5.26 -1.41 -0.69
C LEU A 126 -5.64 -1.15 0.77
N ALA A 127 -6.86 -0.72 1.06
CA ALA A 127 -7.29 -0.45 2.43
C ALA A 127 -7.28 -1.72 3.30
N ARG A 128 -7.73 -2.86 2.74
CA ARG A 128 -7.66 -4.15 3.46
C ARG A 128 -6.23 -4.62 3.62
N TRP A 129 -5.43 -4.56 2.56
CA TRP A 129 -4.06 -5.02 2.59
C TRP A 129 -3.22 -4.21 3.60
N VAL A 130 -3.20 -2.88 3.51
CA VAL A 130 -2.46 -2.01 4.45
C VAL A 130 -2.80 -2.34 5.90
N THR A 131 -4.09 -2.50 6.22
CA THR A 131 -4.50 -2.79 7.60
C THR A 131 -3.99 -4.15 8.08
N ASN A 132 -4.13 -5.19 7.24
CA ASN A 132 -3.77 -6.55 7.63
C ASN A 132 -2.25 -6.75 7.65
N HIS A 133 -1.56 -6.19 6.66
CA HIS A 133 -0.11 -6.30 6.48
C HIS A 133 0.62 -5.70 7.67
N ILE A 134 0.32 -4.43 8.00
CA ILE A 134 0.88 -3.74 9.16
C ILE A 134 0.67 -4.52 10.45
N ALA A 135 -0.55 -5.04 10.62
CA ALA A 135 -0.91 -5.77 11.83
C ALA A 135 -0.15 -7.11 11.97
N LEU A 136 0.05 -7.81 10.85
CA LEU A 136 0.64 -9.15 10.82
C LEU A 136 2.16 -9.13 10.76
N HIS A 137 2.74 -8.21 10.00
CA HIS A 137 4.15 -8.18 9.64
C HIS A 137 4.90 -7.01 10.29
N ASP A 138 4.49 -5.77 10.04
CA ASP A 138 5.33 -4.59 10.33
C ASP A 138 5.41 -4.28 11.83
N LEU A 139 4.31 -4.53 12.56
CA LEU A 139 4.31 -4.45 14.03
C LEU A 139 5.26 -5.47 14.65
N MET A 140 5.36 -6.66 14.08
CA MET A 140 6.26 -7.70 14.58
C MET A 140 7.71 -7.36 14.24
N LEU A 141 7.99 -6.88 13.02
CA LEU A 141 9.30 -6.37 12.63
C LEU A 141 9.77 -5.26 13.59
N SER A 142 8.91 -4.28 13.86
CA SER A 142 9.25 -3.18 14.76
C SER A 142 9.49 -3.61 16.20
N ARG A 143 8.74 -4.61 16.69
CA ARG A 143 9.00 -5.23 18.01
C ARG A 143 10.34 -5.96 18.06
N TRP A 144 10.73 -6.61 16.97
CA TRP A 144 12.03 -7.28 16.89
C TRP A 144 13.18 -6.27 16.98
N ILE A 145 13.11 -5.18 16.21
CA ILE A 145 14.12 -4.11 16.21
C ILE A 145 14.23 -3.48 17.61
N ALA A 146 13.10 -3.12 18.22
CA ALA A 146 13.10 -2.52 19.56
C ALA A 146 13.70 -3.46 20.63
N ARG A 147 13.55 -4.77 20.44
CA ARG A 147 14.20 -5.78 21.29
C ARG A 147 15.71 -5.80 21.06
N GLU A 148 16.18 -5.82 19.82
CA GLU A 148 17.61 -5.84 19.48
C GLU A 148 18.35 -4.61 20.01
N ASP A 149 17.77 -3.41 19.83
CA ASP A 149 18.30 -2.14 20.35
C ASP A 149 18.47 -2.16 21.88
N SER A 150 17.65 -2.94 22.59
CA SER A 150 17.75 -3.06 24.05
C SER A 150 18.96 -3.90 24.51
N PHE A 151 19.52 -4.73 23.64
CA PHE A 151 20.68 -5.59 23.93
C PHE A 151 22.03 -4.97 23.54
N LEU A 152 22.03 -3.87 22.77
CA LEU A 152 23.25 -3.14 22.43
C LEU A 152 23.57 -2.10 23.53
N PRO A 153 24.81 -2.07 24.07
CA PRO A 153 25.20 -1.03 25.02
C PRO A 153 25.23 0.34 24.33
N LYS A 154 24.58 1.33 24.95
CA LYS A 154 24.54 2.73 24.50
C LYS A 154 25.89 3.44 24.61
#